data_AF-A0A6S7LU03-F1
#
_entry.id   AF-A0A6S7LU03-F1
#
_cell.length_a   1.000
_cell.length_b   1.000
_cell.length_c   1.000
_cell.angle_alpha   90.00
_cell.angle_beta   90.00
_cell.angle_gamma   90.00
#
_symmetry.space_group_name_H-M   'P 1'
#
loop_
_entity.id
_entity.type
_entity.pdbx_description
1 polymer ?
#
loop_
_entity_poly.entity_id
_entity_poly.type
_entity_poly.pdbx_seq_one_letter_code
_entity_poly.pdbx_strand_id
1 'polypeptide(L)'
;MNSFTAFLKSPQSQQNLERLINHHIPTSKDGVNTLASEMEEIILHAARKSLKIKKTKFRNKINNVCNKKWFDKECRLTRHSVRKLANQKHRNPLNVEIRNEYHIGLKIYQNTPNRKKEIFHEKKLEELETISENKPKSF
;
A
#
# COMPACT_ATOMS: atom_id res chain seq x y z
N MET A 1 -25.20 -15.19 6.44
CA MET A 1 -25.61 -14.78 5.08
C MET A 1 -24.59 -13.81 4.50
N ASN A 2 -24.27 -13.93 3.21
CA ASN A 2 -23.42 -12.95 2.51
C ASN A 2 -24.14 -11.59 2.48
N SER A 3 -23.42 -10.48 2.71
CA SER A 3 -23.99 -9.12 2.78
C SER A 3 -24.85 -8.77 1.56
N PHE A 4 -24.44 -9.29 0.39
CA PHE A 4 -25.17 -9.20 -0.88
C PHE A 4 -26.54 -9.85 -0.84
N THR A 5 -26.61 -11.11 -0.43
CA THR A 5 -27.87 -11.84 -0.31
C THR A 5 -28.79 -11.25 0.75
N ALA A 6 -28.24 -10.66 1.81
CA ALA A 6 -29.02 -9.96 2.83
C ALA A 6 -29.61 -8.64 2.30
N PHE A 7 -28.84 -7.90 1.49
CA PHE A 7 -29.30 -6.65 0.89
C PHE A 7 -30.39 -6.88 -0.18
N LEU A 8 -30.24 -7.89 -1.03
CA LEU A 8 -31.29 -8.23 -2.02
C LEU A 8 -32.60 -8.62 -1.34
N LYS A 9 -32.54 -9.23 -0.15
CA LYS A 9 -33.71 -9.56 0.68
C LYS A 9 -34.22 -8.38 1.52
N SER A 10 -33.63 -7.19 1.39
CA SER A 10 -34.13 -6.02 2.09
C SER A 10 -35.52 -5.63 1.57
N PRO A 11 -36.40 -5.06 2.42
CA PRO A 11 -37.75 -4.67 2.01
C PRO A 11 -37.74 -3.75 0.77
N GLN A 12 -36.78 -2.83 0.70
CA GLN A 12 -36.64 -1.91 -0.42
C GLN A 12 -36.25 -2.62 -1.72
N SER A 13 -35.29 -3.55 -1.68
CA SER A 13 -34.91 -4.31 -2.88
C SER A 13 -36.02 -5.26 -3.35
N GLN A 14 -36.75 -5.86 -2.41
CA GLN A 14 -37.89 -6.73 -2.73
C GLN A 14 -39.04 -5.95 -3.35
N GLN A 15 -39.39 -4.77 -2.82
CA GLN A 15 -40.40 -3.89 -3.43
C GLN A 15 -40.04 -3.46 -4.85
N ASN A 16 -38.76 -3.18 -5.11
CA ASN A 16 -38.30 -2.84 -6.47
C ASN A 16 -38.40 -4.04 -7.42
N LEU A 17 -38.04 -5.24 -6.96
CA LEU A 17 -38.16 -6.47 -7.74
C LEU A 17 -39.63 -6.83 -8.02
N GLU A 18 -40.50 -6.70 -7.03
CA GLU A 18 -41.94 -6.93 -7.18
C GLU A 18 -42.57 -5.94 -8.15
N ARG A 19 -42.20 -4.65 -8.09
CA ARG A 19 -42.64 -3.65 -9.07
C ARG A 19 -42.21 -4.02 -10.48
N LEU A 20 -40.97 -4.48 -10.63
CA LEU A 20 -40.39 -4.85 -11.92
C LEU A 20 -41.06 -6.10 -12.52
N ILE A 21 -41.38 -7.10 -11.68
CA ILE A 21 -42.10 -8.31 -12.10
C ILE A 21 -43.56 -8.01 -12.48
N ASN A 22 -44.23 -7.10 -11.74
CA ASN A 22 -45.66 -6.87 -11.90
C ASN A 22 -46.01 -5.81 -12.95
N HIS A 23 -45.10 -4.89 -13.30
CA HIS A 23 -45.40 -3.79 -14.23
C HIS A 23 -44.72 -3.89 -15.60
N HIS A 24 -43.75 -4.80 -15.78
CA HIS A 24 -42.94 -4.87 -17.00
C HIS A 24 -43.07 -6.24 -17.67
N ILE A 25 -44.12 -6.43 -18.48
CA ILE A 25 -44.10 -7.44 -19.55
C ILE A 25 -43.68 -6.72 -20.82
N PRO A 26 -42.39 -6.73 -21.19
CA PRO A 26 -41.93 -5.99 -22.35
C PRO A 26 -42.47 -6.65 -23.63
N THR A 27 -43.36 -5.93 -24.32
CA THR A 27 -43.90 -6.32 -25.64
C THR A 27 -43.06 -5.78 -26.80
N SER A 28 -42.02 -4.97 -26.52
CA SER A 28 -41.13 -4.38 -27.51
C SER A 28 -39.65 -4.56 -27.12
N LYS A 29 -38.76 -4.51 -28.12
CA LYS A 29 -37.30 -4.61 -27.93
C LYS A 29 -36.77 -3.52 -26.97
N ASP A 30 -37.32 -2.31 -27.05
CA ASP A 30 -36.94 -1.21 -26.17
C ASP A 30 -37.39 -1.44 -24.73
N GLY A 31 -38.56 -2.04 -24.53
CA GLY A 31 -39.02 -2.44 -23.20
C GLY A 31 -38.11 -3.48 -22.54
N VAL A 32 -37.54 -4.41 -23.32
CA VAL A 32 -36.55 -5.39 -22.82
C VAL A 32 -35.27 -4.68 -22.39
N ASN A 33 -34.78 -3.70 -23.16
CA ASN A 33 -33.57 -2.96 -22.84
C ASN A 33 -33.71 -2.09 -21.58
N THR A 34 -34.85 -1.43 -21.42
CA THR A 34 -35.17 -0.66 -20.21
C THR A 34 -35.21 -1.58 -18.99
N LEU A 35 -35.91 -2.73 -19.10
CA LEU A 35 -35.97 -3.72 -18.04
C LEU A 35 -34.59 -4.25 -17.62
N ALA A 36 -33.74 -4.54 -18.60
CA ALA A 36 -32.38 -5.02 -18.34
C ALA A 36 -31.53 -3.96 -17.62
N SER A 37 -31.69 -2.68 -17.99
CA SER A 37 -30.98 -1.55 -17.36
C SER A 37 -31.42 -1.35 -15.91
N GLU A 38 -32.72 -1.48 -15.62
CA GLU A 38 -33.26 -1.39 -14.26
C GLU A 38 -32.79 -2.57 -13.38
N MET A 39 -32.77 -3.79 -13.93
CA MET A 39 -32.21 -4.96 -13.24
C MET A 39 -30.71 -4.79 -12.96
N GLU A 40 -29.95 -4.28 -13.93
CA GLU A 40 -28.53 -3.99 -13.77
C GLU A 40 -28.31 -2.99 -12.63
N GLU A 41 -29.11 -1.91 -12.57
CA GLU A 41 -29.01 -0.91 -11.52
C GLU A 41 -29.24 -1.51 -10.12
N ILE A 42 -30.26 -2.35 -9.95
CA ILE A 42 -30.56 -3.02 -8.68
C ILE A 42 -29.38 -3.91 -8.25
N ILE A 43 -28.84 -4.71 -9.17
CA ILE A 43 -27.72 -5.61 -8.89
C ILE A 43 -26.45 -4.81 -8.55
N LEU A 44 -26.14 -3.77 -9.32
CA LEU A 44 -24.97 -2.91 -9.08
C LEU A 44 -25.10 -2.17 -7.74
N HIS A 45 -26.29 -1.68 -7.41
CA HIS A 45 -26.53 -1.02 -6.13
C HIS A 45 -26.32 -1.99 -4.96
N ALA A 46 -26.88 -3.20 -5.06
CA ALA A 46 -26.69 -4.26 -4.08
C ALA A 46 -25.20 -4.63 -3.94
N ALA A 47 -24.48 -4.75 -5.06
CA ALA A 47 -23.06 -5.08 -5.07
C ALA A 47 -22.23 -3.98 -4.36
N ARG A 48 -22.46 -2.71 -4.72
CA ARG A 48 -21.76 -1.55 -4.12
C ARG A 48 -21.96 -1.48 -2.60
N LYS A 49 -23.20 -1.68 -2.12
CA LYS A 49 -23.51 -1.69 -0.68
C LYS A 49 -22.91 -2.88 0.06
N SER A 50 -22.78 -4.01 -0.63
CA SER A 50 -22.35 -5.27 -0.05
C SER A 50 -20.84 -5.46 -0.04
N LEU A 51 -20.14 -4.76 -0.93
CA LEU A 51 -18.71 -4.60 -0.89
C LEU A 51 -18.37 -3.76 0.35
N LYS A 52 -17.87 -4.42 1.40
CA LYS A 52 -17.15 -3.73 2.48
C LYS A 52 -15.99 -2.99 1.83
N ILE A 53 -16.16 -1.71 1.49
CA ILE A 53 -15.04 -0.81 1.22
C ILE A 53 -14.28 -0.77 2.54
N LYS A 54 -13.31 -1.68 2.71
CA LYS A 54 -12.38 -1.62 3.81
C LYS A 54 -11.71 -0.27 3.64
N LYS A 55 -12.03 0.70 4.50
CA LYS A 55 -11.24 1.93 4.62
C LYS A 55 -9.80 1.45 4.71
N THR A 56 -9.02 1.68 3.67
CA THR A 56 -7.63 1.30 3.62
C THR A 56 -7.03 1.96 4.86
N LYS A 57 -6.59 1.18 5.85
CA LYS A 57 -5.99 1.76 7.05
C LYS A 57 -4.83 2.61 6.54
N PHE A 58 -4.99 3.93 6.59
CA PHE A 58 -3.93 4.85 6.25
C PHE A 58 -2.81 4.51 7.21
N ARG A 59 -1.74 3.87 6.73
CA ARG A 59 -0.56 3.64 7.56
C ARG A 59 -0.09 5.01 7.97
N ASN A 60 -0.18 5.32 9.26
CA ASN A 60 0.35 6.56 9.83
C ASN A 60 1.73 6.81 9.21
N LYS A 61 1.87 8.00 8.60
CA LYS A 61 3.10 8.46 7.94
C LYS A 61 4.26 8.22 8.91
N ILE A 62 5.39 7.72 8.39
CA ILE A 62 6.61 7.36 9.15
C ILE A 62 7.29 8.63 9.68
N ASN A 63 6.57 9.48 10.39
CA ASN A 63 7.07 10.76 10.88
C ASN A 63 7.65 10.61 12.30
N ASN A 64 7.11 9.70 13.11
CA ASN A 64 7.45 9.62 14.54
C ASN A 64 8.61 8.67 14.89
N VAL A 65 9.38 8.18 13.90
CA VAL A 65 10.49 7.24 14.18
C VAL A 65 11.87 7.83 13.90
N CYS A 66 11.94 9.15 13.66
CA CYS A 66 13.20 9.85 13.44
C CYS A 66 14.05 10.02 14.71
N ASN A 67 13.47 9.89 15.90
CA ASN A 67 14.09 10.48 17.11
C ASN A 67 14.82 9.51 18.04
N LYS A 68 14.95 8.20 17.76
CA LYS A 68 15.37 7.27 18.85
C LYS A 68 16.47 6.27 18.60
N LYS A 69 16.99 6.05 17.38
CA LYS A 69 18.14 5.15 17.21
C LYS A 69 19.06 5.64 16.11
N TRP A 70 20.35 5.72 16.44
CA TRP A 70 21.48 5.79 15.50
C TRP A 70 21.41 4.69 14.42
N PHE A 71 20.65 3.62 14.66
CA PHE A 71 20.15 2.68 13.64
C PHE A 71 18.96 3.27 12.82
N ASP A 72 19.26 4.45 12.31
CA ASP A 72 19.09 4.99 10.99
C ASP A 72 17.80 4.88 10.19
N LYS A 73 17.17 6.05 10.06
CA LYS A 73 16.16 6.39 9.05
C LYS A 73 16.60 5.94 7.66
N GLU A 74 17.86 6.11 7.28
CA GLU A 74 18.35 5.73 5.95
C GLU A 74 18.34 4.21 5.74
N CYS A 75 18.88 3.43 6.69
CA CYS A 75 18.83 1.95 6.65
C CYS A 75 17.39 1.43 6.59
N ARG A 76 16.47 2.11 7.27
CA ARG A 76 15.04 1.79 7.20
C ARG A 76 14.43 2.10 5.84
N LEU A 77 14.75 3.26 5.27
CA LEU A 77 14.25 3.68 3.96
C LEU A 77 14.77 2.77 2.86
N THR A 78 16.06 2.43 2.86
CA THR A 78 16.65 1.49 1.90
C THR A 78 16.03 0.09 2.03
N ARG A 79 15.87 -0.42 3.27
CA ARG A 79 15.14 -1.69 3.52
C ARG A 79 13.72 -1.65 2.96
N HIS A 80 13.00 -0.54 3.16
CA HIS A 80 11.63 -0.40 2.68
C HIS A 80 11.56 -0.40 1.15
N SER A 81 12.48 0.30 0.50
CA SER A 81 12.61 0.35 -0.96
C SER A 81 12.87 -1.04 -1.55
N VAL A 82 13.86 -1.76 -1.02
CA VAL A 82 14.18 -3.14 -1.46
C VAL A 82 12.99 -4.08 -1.30
N ARG A 83 12.23 -3.96 -0.21
CA ARG A 83 11.04 -4.79 -0.01
C ARG A 83 9.95 -4.49 -1.06
N LYS A 84 9.78 -3.23 -1.46
CA LYS A 84 8.82 -2.85 -2.51
C LYS A 84 9.23 -3.48 -3.85
N LEU A 85 10.50 -3.37 -4.21
CA LEU A 85 11.07 -3.96 -5.42
C LEU A 85 10.96 -5.49 -5.40
N ALA A 86 11.26 -6.14 -4.27
CA ALA A 86 11.10 -7.58 -4.10
C ALA A 86 9.66 -8.05 -4.37
N ASN A 87 8.69 -7.32 -3.82
CA ASN A 87 7.27 -7.61 -4.04
C ASN A 87 6.86 -7.41 -5.50
N GLN A 88 7.36 -6.36 -6.17
CA GLN A 88 7.12 -6.12 -7.59
C GLN A 88 7.75 -7.23 -8.45
N LYS A 89 8.99 -7.64 -8.14
CA LYS A 89 9.69 -8.75 -8.78
C LYS A 89 8.91 -10.05 -8.67
N HIS A 90 8.35 -10.36 -7.49
CA HIS A 90 7.56 -11.58 -7.29
C HIS A 90 6.23 -11.55 -8.05
N ARG A 91 5.61 -10.38 -8.20
CA ARG A 91 4.38 -10.22 -8.99
C ARG A 91 4.63 -10.36 -10.48
N ASN A 92 5.75 -9.81 -10.96
CA ASN A 92 6.10 -9.75 -12.38
C ASN A 92 7.52 -10.32 -12.63
N PRO A 93 7.72 -11.65 -12.54
CA PRO A 93 9.06 -12.25 -12.56
C PRO A 93 9.80 -12.13 -13.89
N LEU A 94 9.08 -11.90 -15.00
CA LEU A 94 9.65 -11.77 -16.34
C LEU A 94 10.09 -10.33 -16.68
N ASN A 95 9.71 -9.35 -15.86
CA ASN A 95 10.13 -7.97 -16.09
C ASN A 95 11.61 -7.80 -15.69
N VAL A 96 12.47 -7.66 -16.70
CA VAL A 96 13.93 -7.55 -16.54
C VAL A 96 14.33 -6.28 -15.77
N GLU A 97 13.63 -5.17 -16.01
CA GLU A 97 13.90 -3.88 -15.37
C GLU A 97 13.68 -3.96 -13.86
N ILE A 98 12.54 -4.52 -13.42
CA ILE A 98 12.25 -4.71 -11.99
C ILE A 98 13.27 -5.63 -11.31
N ARG A 99 13.76 -6.66 -12.03
CA ARG A 99 14.84 -7.53 -11.50
C ARG A 99 16.13 -6.74 -11.32
N ASN A 100 16.52 -5.95 -12.33
CA ASN A 100 17.73 -5.14 -12.26
C ASN A 100 17.66 -4.11 -11.13
N GLU A 101 16.55 -3.37 -11.03
CA GLU A 101 16.30 -2.43 -9.94
C GLU A 101 16.38 -3.10 -8.57
N TYR A 102 15.80 -4.29 -8.42
CA TYR A 102 15.89 -5.07 -7.18
C TYR A 102 17.34 -5.40 -6.82
N HIS A 103 18.16 -5.87 -7.77
CA HIS A 103 19.55 -6.20 -7.52
C HIS A 103 20.39 -4.97 -7.15
N ILE A 104 20.19 -3.84 -7.84
CA ILE A 104 20.84 -2.57 -7.52
C ILE A 104 20.44 -2.11 -6.11
N GLY A 105 19.14 -2.11 -5.81
CA GLY A 105 18.62 -1.74 -4.49
C GLY A 105 19.15 -2.63 -3.38
N LEU A 106 19.29 -3.95 -3.63
CA LEU A 106 19.85 -4.89 -2.69
C LEU A 106 21.31 -4.58 -2.37
N LYS A 107 22.12 -4.27 -3.39
CA LYS A 107 23.53 -3.86 -3.22
C LYS A 107 23.66 -2.58 -2.38
N ILE A 108 22.83 -1.58 -2.66
CA ILE A 108 22.79 -0.33 -1.88
C ILE A 108 22.44 -0.63 -0.41
N TYR A 109 21.41 -1.44 -0.17
CA TYR A 109 20.99 -1.80 1.18
C TYR A 109 22.08 -2.55 1.95
N GLN A 110 22.81 -3.47 1.31
CA GLN A 110 23.91 -4.21 1.94
C GLN A 110 25.11 -3.30 2.28
N ASN A 111 25.38 -2.30 1.44
CA ASN A 111 26.50 -1.37 1.65
C ASN A 111 26.18 -0.25 2.65
N THR A 112 24.89 0.09 2.84
CA THR A 112 24.47 1.20 3.71
C THR A 112 24.97 1.05 5.16
N PRO A 113 24.85 -0.13 5.81
CA PRO A 113 25.40 -0.34 7.16
C PRO A 113 26.92 -0.15 7.24
N ASN A 114 27.66 -0.65 6.26
CA ASN A 114 29.12 -0.56 6.23
C ASN A 114 29.56 0.91 6.10
N ARG A 115 29.00 1.64 5.13
CA ARG A 115 29.25 3.08 4.95
C ARG A 115 28.98 3.88 6.21
N LYS A 116 27.90 3.57 6.93
CA LYS A 116 27.57 4.26 8.18
C LYS A 116 28.51 3.92 9.33
N LYS A 117 29.00 2.69 9.37
CA LYS A 117 30.02 2.28 10.34
C LYS A 117 31.30 3.05 10.10
N GLU A 118 31.72 3.21 8.84
CA GLU A 118 32.88 4.02 8.43
C GLU A 118 32.72 5.48 8.85
N ILE A 119 31.61 6.13 8.45
CA ILE A 119 31.31 7.52 8.82
C ILE A 119 31.31 7.72 10.34
N PHE A 120 30.75 6.76 11.10
CA PHE A 120 30.77 6.83 12.55
C PHE A 120 32.19 6.75 13.12
N HIS A 121 33.03 5.87 12.55
CA HIS A 121 34.42 5.72 12.95
C HIS A 121 35.24 6.98 12.64
N GLU A 122 35.12 7.51 11.43
CA GLU A 122 35.79 8.75 11.00
C GLU A 122 35.41 9.91 11.92
N LYS A 123 34.12 10.10 12.18
CA LYS A 123 33.65 11.14 13.09
C LYS A 123 34.20 10.98 14.50
N LYS A 124 34.32 9.74 14.99
CA LYS A 124 34.90 9.47 16.31
C LYS A 124 36.41 9.73 16.36
N LEU A 125 37.13 9.46 15.28
CA LEU A 125 38.55 9.80 15.16
C LEU A 125 38.75 11.32 15.16
N GLU A 126 37.98 12.04 14.35
CA GLU A 126 38.01 13.51 14.28
C GLU A 126 37.70 14.15 15.64
N GLU A 127 36.70 13.63 16.37
CA GLU A 127 36.39 14.06 17.74
C GLU A 127 37.59 13.87 18.70
N LEU A 128 38.33 12.75 18.58
CA LEU A 128 39.50 12.46 19.42
C LEU A 128 40.70 13.33 19.06
N GLU A 129 40.96 13.55 17.77
CA GLU A 129 42.01 14.44 17.28
C GLU A 129 41.78 15.88 17.77
N THR A 130 40.54 16.37 17.64
CA THR A 130 40.14 17.69 18.15
C THR A 130 40.37 17.82 19.66
N ILE A 131 40.10 16.77 20.44
CA ILE A 131 40.36 16.77 21.89
C ILE A 131 41.87 16.78 22.18
N SER A 132 42.66 16.06 21.39
CA SER A 132 44.13 16.01 21.52
C SER A 132 44.80 17.34 21.20
N GLU A 133 44.30 18.07 20.19
CA GLU A 133 44.86 19.39 19.81
C GLU A 133 44.50 20.49 20.82
N ASN A 134 43.32 20.42 21.43
CA ASN A 134 42.85 21.41 22.40
C ASN A 134 43.38 21.19 23.83
N LYS A 135 44.08 20.09 24.10
CA LYS A 135 44.83 19.87 25.35
C LYS A 135 46.32 19.77 25.02
N PRO A 136 47.09 20.87 25.07
CA PRO A 136 48.54 20.76 24.93
C PRO A 136 49.04 19.85 26.06
N LYS A 137 49.90 18.89 25.71
CA LYS A 137 50.55 17.99 26.66
C LYS A 137 51.23 18.85 27.73
N SER A 138 50.66 18.89 28.93
CA SER A 138 51.37 19.42 30.09
C SER A 138 52.47 18.43 30.43
N PHE A 139 53.69 18.75 29.98
CA PHE A 139 54.91 18.16 30.53
C PHE A 139 55.30 18.90 31.81
#